data_AF-A0A0X8VB34-F1
#
_entry.id   AF-A0A0X8VB34-F1
#
_cell.length_a   1.000
_cell.length_b   1.000
_cell.length_c   1.000
_cell.angle_alpha   90.00
_cell.angle_beta   90.00
_cell.angle_gamma   90.00
#
_symmetry.space_group_name_H-M   'P 1'
#
loop_
_entity.id
_entity.type
_entity.pdbx_description
1 polymer ?
#
loop_
_entity_poly.entity_id
_entity_poly.type
_entity_poly.pdbx_seq_one_letter_code
_entity_poly.pdbx_strand_id
1 'polypeptide(L)'
;MVRIIGAELTWQTKFCEVQKFYTYTKHIYSPYLILMSKEKFEKLNPEQQEIVLKVSDEAVKYERERCSQYEAAALENIKNYPGMTFTELTPEAVEEFKAACVGVKDLAYKKVTNPEVVDLLYSEVEKAKAKYPAEGSAS
;
A
#
# COMPACT_ATOMS: atom_id res chain seq x y z
N MET A 1 -0.46 -7.73 8.04
CA MET A 1 -0.36 -7.56 6.58
C MET A 1 -0.71 -6.11 6.26
N VAL A 2 0.13 -5.38 5.51
CA VAL A 2 -0.12 -3.96 5.25
C VAL A 2 -1.25 -3.82 4.22
N ARG A 3 -2.28 -3.04 4.58
CA ARG A 3 -3.48 -2.87 3.76
C ARG A 3 -3.35 -1.66 2.83
N ILE A 4 -4.10 -1.70 1.74
CA ILE A 4 -4.16 -0.67 0.71
C ILE A 4 -4.90 0.54 1.26
N ILE A 5 -4.39 1.75 1.02
CA ILE A 5 -4.82 3.00 1.68
C ILE A 5 -5.80 3.78 0.79
N GLY A 6 -6.78 3.08 0.22
CA GLY A 6 -7.70 3.67 -0.76
C GLY A 6 -8.98 4.22 -0.14
N ALA A 7 -9.53 3.49 0.83
CA ALA A 7 -10.81 3.85 1.45
C ALA A 7 -10.65 5.03 2.40
N GLU A 8 -9.57 5.04 3.20
CA GLU A 8 -9.26 6.13 4.12
C GLU A 8 -9.26 7.49 3.40
N LEU A 9 -8.48 7.60 2.32
CA LEU A 9 -8.38 8.84 1.54
C LEU A 9 -9.76 9.27 1.03
N THR A 10 -10.48 8.35 0.39
CA THR A 10 -11.81 8.60 -0.19
C THR A 10 -12.81 9.13 0.84
N TRP A 11 -12.77 8.58 2.07
CA TRP A 11 -13.64 8.99 3.15
C TRP A 11 -13.24 10.34 3.76
N GLN A 12 -11.95 10.55 4.02
CA GLN A 12 -11.44 11.79 4.64
C GLN A 12 -11.60 13.01 3.73
N THR A 13 -11.38 12.85 2.42
CA THR A 13 -11.51 13.94 1.44
C THR A 13 -12.95 14.16 0.94
N LYS A 14 -13.92 13.40 1.46
CA LYS A 14 -15.35 13.49 1.11
C LYS A 14 -15.67 13.20 -0.36
N PHE A 15 -14.85 12.40 -1.05
CA PHE A 15 -15.15 11.99 -2.42
C PHE A 15 -16.46 11.20 -2.55
N CYS A 16 -16.95 10.64 -1.44
CA CYS A 16 -18.26 9.99 -1.39
C CYS A 16 -19.43 10.93 -1.71
N GLU A 17 -19.27 12.25 -1.56
CA GLU A 17 -20.32 13.24 -1.86
C GLU A 17 -20.50 13.45 -3.37
N VAL A 18 -19.48 13.15 -4.17
CA VAL A 18 -19.44 13.45 -5.60
C VAL A 18 -19.27 12.22 -6.49
N GLN A 19 -19.04 11.04 -5.90
CA GLN A 19 -18.90 9.76 -6.60
C GLN A 19 -20.01 8.80 -6.18
N LYS A 20 -20.60 8.10 -7.15
CA LYS A 20 -21.69 7.14 -6.92
C LYS A 20 -21.23 5.69 -6.73
N PHE A 21 -20.01 5.37 -7.16
CA PHE A 21 -19.50 4.01 -7.19
C PHE A 21 -18.13 3.96 -6.54
N TYR A 22 -17.93 2.96 -5.68
CA TYR A 22 -16.64 2.64 -5.09
C TYR A 22 -16.35 1.16 -5.33
N THR A 23 -15.36 0.85 -6.15
CA THR A 23 -14.89 -0.53 -6.35
C THR A 23 -13.61 -0.76 -5.56
N TYR A 24 -13.66 -1.68 -4.59
CA TYR A 24 -12.51 -2.02 -3.75
C TYR A 24 -11.56 -2.98 -4.48
N THR A 25 -10.81 -2.41 -5.42
CA THR A 25 -9.97 -3.14 -6.39
C THR A 25 -8.64 -3.63 -5.84
N LYS A 26 -8.16 -3.07 -4.71
CA LYS A 26 -6.86 -3.43 -4.13
C LYS A 26 -5.68 -3.36 -5.13
N HIS A 27 -5.70 -2.39 -6.05
CA HIS A 27 -4.80 -2.36 -7.21
C HIS A 27 -3.39 -1.78 -6.93
N ILE A 28 -3.22 -0.95 -5.90
CA ILE A 28 -1.92 -0.33 -5.55
C ILE A 28 -1.72 -0.35 -4.04
N TYR A 29 -0.49 -0.66 -3.62
CA TYR A 29 0.02 -0.36 -2.28
C TYR A 29 0.96 0.85 -2.38
N SER A 30 0.71 1.89 -1.59
CA SER A 30 1.48 3.15 -1.62
C SER A 30 2.30 3.29 -0.33
N PRO A 31 3.57 2.85 -0.31
CA PRO A 31 4.42 3.01 0.85
C PRO A 31 4.93 4.45 1.00
N TYR A 32 5.03 4.92 2.24
CA TYR A 32 5.75 6.14 2.58
C TYR A 32 7.14 5.81 3.13
N LEU A 33 8.12 6.65 2.80
CA LEU A 33 9.50 6.52 3.27
C LEU A 33 9.80 7.61 4.30
N ILE A 34 10.33 7.21 5.45
CA ILE A 34 10.91 8.14 6.42
C ILE A 34 12.34 8.43 5.96
N LEU A 35 12.65 9.70 5.68
CA LEU A 35 13.96 10.13 5.20
C LEU A 35 14.52 11.23 6.09
N MET A 36 15.84 11.22 6.28
CA MET A 36 16.58 12.25 6.99
C MET A 36 17.83 12.64 6.18
N SER A 37 18.24 13.90 6.29
CA SER A 37 19.53 14.34 5.72
C SER A 37 20.68 13.55 6.33
N LYS A 38 21.49 12.93 5.47
CA LYS A 38 22.67 12.15 5.87
C LYS A 38 23.66 13.00 6.67
N GLU A 39 23.97 14.20 6.19
CA GLU A 39 24.90 15.13 6.88
C GLU A 39 24.42 15.48 8.30
N LYS A 40 23.11 15.65 8.48
CA LYS A 40 22.55 15.93 9.81
C LYS A 40 22.58 14.71 10.71
N PHE A 41 22.30 13.53 10.18
CA PHE A 41 22.35 12.28 10.94
C PHE A 41 23.77 11.95 11.39
N GLU A 42 24.78 12.14 10.52
CA GLU A 42 26.19 11.91 10.84
C GLU A 42 26.76 12.90 11.87
N LYS A 43 26.13 14.05 12.06
CA LYS A 43 26.48 15.03 13.11
C LYS A 43 25.94 14.68 14.50
N LEU A 44 25.02 13.73 14.59
CA LEU A 44 24.51 13.22 15.87
C LEU A 44 25.57 12.32 16.53
N ASN A 45 25.56 12.26 17.86
CA ASN A 45 26.38 11.28 18.57
C ASN A 45 25.80 9.85 18.40
N PRO A 46 26.56 8.78 18.72
CA PRO A 46 26.11 7.40 18.52
C PRO A 46 24.79 7.06 19.22
N GLU A 47 24.57 7.57 20.43
CA GLU A 47 23.34 7.35 21.21
C GLU A 47 22.13 7.99 20.51
N GLN A 48 22.28 9.22 20.00
CA GLN A 48 21.23 9.92 19.27
C GLN A 48 20.90 9.24 17.93
N GLN A 49 21.91 8.73 17.21
CA GLN A 49 21.70 7.96 15.98
C GLN A 49 20.87 6.71 16.26
N GLU A 50 21.22 5.97 17.32
CA GLU A 50 20.47 4.78 17.74
C GLU A 50 19.03 5.12 18.11
N ILE A 51 18.80 6.20 18.85
CA ILE A 51 17.45 6.66 19.21
C ILE A 51 16.63 6.98 17.96
N VAL A 52 17.19 7.71 16.99
CA VAL A 52 16.48 8.06 15.74
C VAL A 52 16.07 6.80 14.98
N LEU A 53 16.97 5.82 14.84
CA LEU A 53 16.66 4.57 14.15
C LEU A 53 15.59 3.76 14.90
N LYS A 54 15.74 3.60 16.21
CA LYS A 54 14.78 2.87 17.06
C LYS A 54 13.40 3.49 17.01
N VAL A 55 13.30 4.81 17.18
CA VAL A 55 12.01 5.52 17.14
C VAL A 55 11.40 5.46 15.75
N SER A 56 12.21 5.45 14.69
CA SER A 56 11.71 5.27 13.32
C SER A 56 11.03 3.90 13.16
N ASP A 57 11.63 2.82 13.67
CA ASP A 57 11.04 1.48 13.62
C ASP A 57 9.75 1.38 14.45
N GLU A 58 9.73 1.97 15.65
CA GLU A 58 8.55 2.06 16.50
C GLU A 58 7.42 2.84 15.83
N ALA A 59 7.73 3.98 15.22
CA ALA A 59 6.78 4.82 14.50
C ALA A 59 6.18 4.08 13.30
N VAL A 60 6.98 3.36 12.52
CA VAL A 60 6.49 2.54 11.39
C VAL A 60 5.51 1.46 11.86
N LYS A 61 5.81 0.79 12.99
CA LYS A 61 4.90 -0.22 13.54
C LYS A 61 3.58 0.40 13.97
N TYR A 62 3.65 1.51 14.70
CA TYR A 62 2.47 2.23 15.19
C TYR A 62 1.61 2.76 14.03
N GLU A 63 2.24 3.40 13.04
CA GLU A 63 1.54 3.95 11.86
C GLU A 63 0.78 2.86 11.11
N ARG A 64 1.40 1.70 10.85
CA ARG A 64 0.75 0.59 10.13
C ARG A 64 -0.47 0.05 10.84
N GLU A 65 -0.42 -0.02 12.17
CA GLU A 65 -1.56 -0.42 12.99
C GLU A 65 -2.69 0.61 12.89
N ARG A 66 -2.36 1.90 13.00
CA ARG A 66 -3.34 3.00 12.89
C ARG A 66 -3.97 3.06 11.50
N CYS A 67 -3.19 2.99 10.43
CA CYS A 67 -3.70 2.95 9.07
C CYS A 67 -4.63 1.75 8.84
N SER A 68 -4.31 0.58 9.40
CA SER A 68 -5.20 -0.59 9.29
C SER A 68 -6.55 -0.36 9.98
N GLN A 69 -6.56 0.30 11.14
CA GLN A 69 -7.78 0.68 11.85
C GLN A 69 -8.60 1.71 11.07
N TYR A 70 -7.94 2.74 10.54
CA TYR A 70 -8.59 3.80 9.77
C TYR A 70 -9.18 3.31 8.44
N GLU A 71 -8.44 2.48 7.70
CA GLU A 71 -8.91 1.87 6.46
C GLU A 71 -10.16 1.01 6.72
N ALA A 72 -10.16 0.20 7.78
CA ALA A 72 -11.32 -0.61 8.15
C ALA A 72 -12.55 0.25 8.49
N ALA A 73 -12.37 1.29 9.29
CA ALA A 73 -13.45 2.22 9.63
C ALA A 73 -13.96 2.99 8.40
N ALA A 74 -13.07 3.42 7.51
CA ALA A 74 -13.43 4.12 6.29
C ALA A 74 -14.20 3.23 5.32
N LEU A 75 -13.79 1.95 5.16
CA LEU A 75 -14.53 0.98 4.35
C LEU A 75 -15.95 0.79 4.84
N GLU A 76 -16.15 0.62 6.15
CA GLU A 76 -17.50 0.50 6.73
C GLU A 76 -18.33 1.77 6.50
N ASN A 77 -17.73 2.95 6.66
CA ASN A 77 -18.42 4.21 6.38
C ASN A 77 -18.81 4.35 4.91
N ILE A 78 -17.94 3.97 3.97
CA ILE A 78 -18.21 4.01 2.53
C ILE A 78 -19.33 3.02 2.16
N LYS A 79 -19.29 1.79 2.70
CA LYS A 79 -20.33 0.77 2.48
C LYS A 79 -21.71 1.26 2.93
N ASN A 80 -21.76 2.01 4.02
CA ASN A 80 -23.00 2.53 4.59
C ASN A 80 -23.39 3.94 4.07
N TYR A 81 -22.60 4.54 3.18
CA TYR A 81 -22.85 5.90 2.73
C TYR A 81 -24.06 5.96 1.78
N PRO A 82 -25.06 6.83 2.03
CA PRO A 82 -26.25 6.92 1.19
C PRO A 82 -25.92 7.27 -0.26
N GLY A 83 -26.45 6.48 -1.21
CA GLY A 83 -26.27 6.73 -2.64
C GLY A 83 -24.92 6.27 -3.21
N MET A 84 -24.04 5.68 -2.39
CA MET A 84 -22.82 5.02 -2.84
C MET A 84 -23.10 3.53 -3.12
N THR A 85 -22.63 3.04 -4.27
CA THR A 85 -22.60 1.61 -4.58
C THR A 85 -21.20 1.08 -4.33
N PHE A 86 -21.05 0.25 -3.31
CA PHE A 86 -19.80 -0.43 -3.01
C PHE A 86 -19.72 -1.78 -3.76
N THR A 87 -18.57 -2.10 -4.33
CA THR A 87 -18.32 -3.36 -5.07
C THR A 87 -16.97 -3.94 -4.70
N GLU A 88 -16.93 -5.22 -4.32
CA GLU A 88 -15.68 -5.99 -4.18
C GLU A 88 -15.45 -6.83 -5.45
N LEU A 89 -14.19 -6.95 -5.88
CA LEU A 89 -13.84 -7.77 -7.02
C LEU A 89 -13.85 -9.25 -6.66
N THR A 90 -14.36 -10.08 -7.57
CA THR A 90 -14.18 -11.54 -7.47
C THR A 90 -12.74 -11.92 -7.79
N PRO A 91 -12.25 -13.09 -7.35
CA PRO A 91 -10.92 -13.58 -7.71
C PRO A 91 -10.68 -13.61 -9.22
N GLU A 92 -11.70 -13.98 -10.01
CA GLU A 92 -11.64 -14.01 -11.47
C GLU A 92 -11.45 -12.61 -12.05
N ALA A 93 -12.23 -11.63 -11.56
CA ALA A 93 -12.07 -10.25 -11.98
C ALA A 93 -10.68 -9.70 -11.61
N VAL A 94 -10.13 -10.06 -10.45
CA VAL A 94 -8.75 -9.68 -10.08
C VAL A 94 -7.73 -10.22 -11.10
N GLU A 95 -7.87 -11.47 -11.55
CA GLU A 95 -6.98 -12.03 -12.57
C GLU A 95 -7.17 -11.38 -13.95
N GLU A 96 -8.40 -11.03 -14.33
CA GLU A 96 -8.66 -10.28 -15.57
C GLU A 96 -8.01 -8.89 -15.55
N PHE A 97 -8.10 -8.17 -14.42
CA PHE A 97 -7.40 -6.89 -14.23
C PHE A 97 -5.89 -7.06 -14.35
N LYS A 98 -5.31 -8.10 -13.74
CA LYS A 98 -3.86 -8.40 -13.85
C LYS A 98 -3.46 -8.68 -15.29
N ALA A 99 -4.23 -9.49 -16.01
CA ALA A 99 -3.98 -9.84 -17.41
C ALA A 99 -4.01 -8.59 -18.31
N ALA A 100 -4.96 -7.67 -18.09
CA ALA A 100 -5.03 -6.41 -18.82
C ALA A 100 -3.83 -5.49 -18.56
N CYS A 101 -3.16 -5.63 -17.40
CA CYS A 101 -2.02 -4.81 -17.00
C CYS A 101 -0.65 -5.40 -17.36
N VAL A 102 -0.55 -6.53 -18.06
CA VAL A 102 0.75 -7.19 -18.38
C VAL A 102 1.73 -6.23 -19.06
N GLY A 103 1.26 -5.38 -19.98
CA GLY A 103 2.09 -4.40 -20.69
C GLY A 103 2.67 -3.28 -19.80
N VAL A 104 2.18 -3.10 -18.57
CA VAL A 104 2.69 -2.09 -17.63
C VAL A 104 4.12 -2.42 -17.19
N LYS A 105 4.47 -3.71 -17.10
CA LYS A 105 5.83 -4.14 -16.75
C LYS A 105 6.84 -3.61 -17.77
N ASP A 106 6.57 -3.77 -19.06
CA ASP A 106 7.45 -3.28 -20.14
C ASP A 106 7.59 -1.76 -20.15
N LEU A 107 6.52 -1.03 -19.80
CA LEU A 107 6.58 0.42 -19.62
C LEU A 107 7.50 0.82 -18.47
N ALA A 108 7.47 0.08 -17.37
CA ALA A 108 8.35 0.33 -16.22
C ALA A 108 9.83 0.22 -16.62
N TYR A 109 10.24 -0.87 -17.30
CA TYR A 109 11.63 -1.03 -17.75
C TYR A 109 12.11 0.11 -18.67
N LYS A 110 11.23 0.68 -19.50
CA LYS A 110 11.58 1.79 -20.39
C LYS A 110 11.71 3.14 -19.68
N LYS A 111 11.07 3.30 -18.51
CA LYS A 111 10.97 4.58 -17.80
C LYS A 111 11.94 4.68 -16.63
N VAL A 112 12.38 3.56 -16.07
CA VAL A 112 13.36 3.58 -14.97
C VAL A 112 14.77 3.80 -15.49
N THR A 113 15.56 4.56 -14.75
CA THR A 113 16.99 4.76 -15.03
C THR A 113 17.80 3.48 -14.80
N ASN A 114 17.39 2.66 -13.82
CA ASN A 114 18.04 1.42 -13.44
C ASN A 114 17.07 0.24 -13.59
N PRO A 115 17.06 -0.45 -14.74
CA PRO A 115 16.18 -1.60 -15.02
C PRO A 115 16.22 -2.71 -13.97
N GLU A 116 17.40 -2.94 -13.37
CA GLU A 116 17.64 -3.98 -12.38
C GLU A 116 16.78 -3.83 -11.11
N VAL A 117 16.32 -2.61 -10.81
CA VAL A 117 15.42 -2.36 -9.68
C VAL A 117 14.05 -3.00 -9.91
N VAL A 118 13.61 -3.08 -11.17
CA VAL A 118 12.35 -3.74 -11.53
C VAL A 118 12.47 -5.24 -11.29
N ASP A 119 13.59 -5.84 -11.69
CA ASP A 119 13.87 -7.27 -11.44
C ASP A 119 13.94 -7.57 -9.94
N LEU A 120 14.66 -6.73 -9.19
CA LEU A 120 14.75 -6.84 -7.73
C LEU A 120 13.36 -6.79 -7.09
N LEU A 121 12.52 -5.83 -7.48
CA LEU A 121 11.16 -5.70 -6.96
C LEU A 121 10.35 -6.99 -7.20
N TYR A 122 10.35 -7.52 -8.42
CA TYR A 122 9.62 -8.77 -8.70
C TYR A 122 10.19 -9.96 -7.93
N SER A 123 11.52 -10.07 -7.80
CA SER A 123 12.16 -11.14 -7.01
C SER A 123 11.74 -11.08 -5.53
N GLU A 124 11.74 -9.89 -4.93
CA GLU A 124 11.37 -9.72 -3.52
C GLU A 124 9.87 -9.96 -3.30
N VAL A 125 9.03 -9.59 -4.27
CA VAL A 125 7.59 -9.91 -4.23
C VAL A 125 7.35 -11.41 -4.24
N GLU A 126 8.05 -12.20 -5.06
CA GLU A 126 7.89 -13.66 -5.07
C GLU A 126 8.36 -14.31 -3.75
N LYS A 127 9.49 -13.84 -3.19
CA LYS A 127 9.94 -14.27 -1.85
C LYS A 127 8.91 -13.94 -0.77
N ALA A 128 8.33 -12.74 -0.84
CA ALA A 128 7.30 -12.30 0.10
C ALA A 128 6.03 -13.15 0.00
N LYS A 129 5.57 -13.49 -1.21
CA LYS A 129 4.43 -14.40 -1.42
C LYS A 129 4.68 -15.79 -0.85
N ALA A 130 5.89 -16.32 -0.99
CA ALA A 130 6.24 -17.62 -0.41
C ALA A 130 6.22 -17.61 1.13
N LYS A 131 6.58 -16.48 1.75
CA LYS A 131 6.56 -16.30 3.20
C LYS A 131 5.19 -15.92 3.76
N TYR A 132 4.38 -15.22 2.97
CA TYR A 132 3.05 -14.72 3.32
C TYR A 132 2.07 -15.07 2.20
N PRO A 133 1.52 -16.29 2.18
CA PRO A 133 0.52 -16.67 1.20
C PRO A 133 -0.71 -15.75 1.30
N ALA A 134 -1.35 -15.51 0.16
CA ALA A 134 -2.48 -14.60 0.08
C ALA A 134 -3.63 -15.02 1.03
N GLU A 135 -4.22 -14.03 1.73
CA GLU A 135 -5.48 -14.20 2.47
C GLU A 135 -6.56 -14.69 1.48
N GLY A 136 -7.08 -15.91 1.71
CA GLY A 136 -8.06 -16.58 0.84
C GLY A 136 -7.62 -17.93 0.24
N SER A 137 -6.43 -18.45 0.58
CA SER A 137 -5.98 -19.81 0.17
C SER A 137 -6.25 -20.92 1.19
N ALA A 138 -6.94 -20.61 2.30
CA ALA A 138 -7.48 -21.61 3.20
C ALA A 138 -8.98 -21.75 2.94
N SER A 139 -9.33 -22.88 2.30
CA SER A 139 -10.61 -23.62 2.29
C SER A 139 -11.90 -22.85 2.58
#